data_AF-A0A857J808-F1
#
_entry.id   AF-A0A857J808-F1
#
_cell.length_a   1.000
_cell.length_b   1.000
_cell.length_c   1.000
_cell.angle_alpha   90.00
_cell.angle_beta   90.00
_cell.angle_gamma   90.00
#
_symmetry.space_group_name_H-M   'P 1'
#
loop_
_entity.id
_entity.type
_entity.pdbx_description
1 polymer ?
#
loop_
_entity_poly.entity_id
_entity_poly.type
_entity_poly.pdbx_seq_one_letter_code
_entity_poly.pdbx_strand_id
1 'polypeptide(L)'
;MPELAETAARWFIVSQVKSNRVVYFTDDPDYQPPMEGNWYFVSVFQGDLPEAMTLRNCWSWRFNGDSFQDAQEPPVPEPQQALLAANRSALRYLLREKINRWRTPTAANCYLGEMLWADKLEEARRHAAAAGEGRFVLLQSLAAARGIGLAEAAELILAASARREAVLHESEAVRERFAHAIEQADSQEALMALRQDLMDMVHPHDAPRTAMTINPMTPQEWTRPLAPQQLLQEVQRLRTQLRLAIDQLRRQGSVGCLFDETLAAARLHAALELLAGRAPSGSMEHRALAQFAAARDLPLQEAARLVKAQAEQMQELLLSTEARRDEIDAAIGRMVNLRDLQAVQKAIAAIAVLASPAAS
;
A
#
# COMPACT_ATOMS: atom_id res chain seq x y z
N MET A 1 -15.57 76.72 -6.39
CA MET A 1 -14.38 75.90 -6.61
C MET A 1 -14.70 74.52 -6.06
N PRO A 2 -15.26 73.60 -6.87
CA PRO A 2 -15.47 72.23 -6.43
C PRO A 2 -14.10 71.55 -6.38
N GLU A 3 -13.71 71.09 -5.20
CA GLU A 3 -12.57 70.19 -5.01
C GLU A 3 -12.80 68.96 -5.90
N LEU A 4 -11.84 68.72 -6.81
CA LEU A 4 -11.76 67.50 -7.58
C LEU A 4 -11.57 66.36 -6.58
N ALA A 5 -12.59 65.52 -6.43
CA ALA A 5 -12.45 64.25 -5.74
C ALA A 5 -11.34 63.47 -6.47
N GLU A 6 -10.21 63.24 -5.80
CA GLU A 6 -9.18 62.32 -6.27
C GLU A 6 -9.87 60.98 -6.53
N THR A 7 -10.03 60.63 -7.80
CA THR A 7 -10.49 59.32 -8.22
C THR A 7 -9.46 58.31 -7.72
N ALA A 8 -9.82 57.52 -6.70
CA ALA A 8 -8.98 56.45 -6.19
C ALA A 8 -8.44 55.61 -7.36
N ALA A 9 -7.13 55.42 -7.39
CA ALA A 9 -6.46 54.71 -8.47
C ALA A 9 -7.06 53.31 -8.65
N ARG A 10 -7.40 52.96 -9.89
CA ARG A 10 -7.99 51.67 -10.24
C ARG A 10 -6.90 50.79 -10.85
N TRP A 11 -6.72 49.61 -10.27
CA TRP A 11 -5.70 48.64 -10.67
C TRP A 11 -6.33 47.33 -11.12
N PHE A 12 -5.73 46.71 -12.13
CA PHE A 12 -5.94 45.30 -12.49
C PHE A 12 -4.84 44.46 -11.87
N ILE A 13 -5.22 43.50 -11.03
CA ILE A 13 -4.30 42.60 -10.33
C ILE A 13 -4.45 41.19 -10.91
N VAL A 14 -3.36 40.62 -11.40
CA VAL A 14 -3.30 39.25 -11.91
C VAL A 14 -2.67 38.36 -10.83
N SER A 15 -3.45 37.41 -10.32
CA SER A 15 -3.04 36.54 -9.20
C SER A 15 -3.06 35.06 -9.57
N GLN A 16 -2.12 34.27 -9.04
CA GLN A 16 -2.08 32.83 -9.25
C GLN A 16 -3.14 32.10 -8.41
N VAL A 17 -3.94 31.23 -9.04
CA VAL A 17 -5.11 30.55 -8.41
C VAL A 17 -4.77 29.77 -7.13
N LYS A 18 -3.60 29.11 -7.07
CA LYS A 18 -3.25 28.24 -5.93
C LYS A 18 -2.64 28.96 -4.72
N SER A 19 -2.05 30.13 -4.93
CA SER A 19 -1.19 30.77 -3.92
C SER A 19 -1.58 32.22 -3.63
N ASN A 20 -2.55 32.77 -4.37
CA ASN A 20 -2.95 34.18 -4.41
C ASN A 20 -1.80 35.15 -4.67
N ARG A 21 -0.63 34.67 -5.14
CA ARG A 21 0.52 35.53 -5.43
C ARG A 21 0.23 36.41 -6.64
N VAL A 22 0.53 37.70 -6.50
CA VAL A 22 0.43 38.68 -7.58
C VAL A 22 1.53 38.39 -8.60
N VAL A 23 1.15 38.06 -9.82
CA VAL A 23 2.06 37.80 -10.93
C VAL A 23 2.34 39.09 -11.72
N TYR A 24 1.33 39.96 -11.78
CA TYR A 24 1.38 41.21 -12.53
C TYR A 24 0.31 42.17 -12.03
N PHE A 25 0.52 43.48 -12.17
CA PHE A 25 -0.50 44.49 -11.94
C PHE A 25 -0.34 45.68 -12.90
N THR A 26 -1.44 46.37 -13.22
CA THR A 26 -1.43 47.56 -14.09
C THR A 26 -2.62 48.47 -13.82
N ASP A 27 -2.46 49.77 -13.99
CA ASP A 27 -3.53 50.79 -13.96
C ASP A 27 -4.06 51.11 -15.38
N ASP A 28 -3.52 50.47 -16.41
CA ASP A 28 -3.94 50.63 -17.80
C ASP A 28 -5.41 50.22 -17.98
N PRO A 29 -6.32 51.16 -18.31
CA PRO A 29 -7.75 50.88 -18.49
C PRO A 29 -8.05 49.98 -19.69
N ASP A 30 -7.13 49.91 -20.66
CA ASP A 30 -7.27 49.11 -21.88
C ASP A 30 -6.66 47.70 -21.72
N TYR A 31 -6.12 47.38 -20.55
CA TYR A 31 -5.54 46.07 -20.28
C TYR A 31 -6.59 44.95 -20.33
N GLN A 32 -6.44 44.06 -21.32
CA GLN A 32 -7.22 42.83 -21.45
C GLN A 32 -6.33 41.63 -21.13
N PRO A 33 -6.48 40.99 -19.97
CA PRO A 33 -5.68 39.83 -19.65
C PRO A 33 -6.02 38.66 -20.60
N PRO A 34 -5.02 37.85 -20.99
CA PRO A 34 -5.30 36.62 -21.73
C PRO A 34 -6.28 35.75 -20.92
N MET A 35 -7.38 35.29 -21.54
CA MET A 35 -8.36 34.43 -20.86
C MET A 35 -7.99 32.94 -20.92
N GLU A 36 -6.84 32.62 -21.52
CA GLU A 36 -6.38 31.26 -21.73
C GLU A 36 -5.45 30.84 -20.58
N GLY A 37 -6.02 30.17 -19.57
CA GLY A 37 -5.24 29.48 -18.54
C GLY A 37 -5.95 29.32 -17.19
N ASN A 38 -5.96 28.09 -16.66
CA ASN A 38 -6.49 27.78 -15.31
C ASN A 38 -5.53 28.13 -14.16
N TRP A 39 -4.54 28.98 -14.40
CA TRP A 39 -3.42 29.20 -13.47
C TRP A 39 -3.39 30.59 -12.85
N TYR A 40 -4.12 31.57 -13.41
CA TYR A 40 -4.30 32.90 -12.84
C TYR A 40 -5.75 33.37 -12.93
N PHE A 41 -6.12 34.34 -12.09
CA PHE A 41 -7.36 35.11 -12.18
C PHE A 41 -7.04 36.59 -12.12
N VAL A 42 -7.94 37.43 -12.66
CA VAL A 42 -7.77 38.89 -12.68
C VAL A 42 -8.85 39.54 -11.85
N SER A 43 -8.44 40.47 -11.00
CA SER A 43 -9.31 41.23 -10.11
C SER A 43 -9.08 42.72 -10.29
N VAL A 44 -10.12 43.51 -10.04
CA VAL A 44 -10.04 44.97 -10.06
C VAL A 44 -9.93 45.44 -8.61
N PHE A 45 -8.90 46.21 -8.30
CA PHE A 45 -8.69 46.83 -6.99
C PHE A 45 -8.83 48.35 -7.11
N GLN A 46 -9.52 48.97 -6.14
CA GLN A 46 -9.67 50.41 -6.05
C GLN A 46 -9.02 50.89 -4.75
N GLY A 47 -7.94 51.65 -4.87
CA GLY A 47 -7.15 52.10 -3.74
C GLY A 47 -5.66 52.12 -4.07
N ASP A 48 -4.87 52.48 -3.06
CA ASP A 48 -3.42 52.58 -3.21
C ASP A 48 -2.77 51.21 -3.06
N LEU A 49 -1.81 50.93 -3.93
CA LEU A 49 -0.96 49.75 -3.80
C LEU A 49 0.01 49.94 -2.62
N PRO A 50 0.47 48.86 -1.98
CA PRO A 50 1.51 48.97 -0.95
C PRO A 50 2.73 49.72 -1.51
N GLU A 51 3.27 50.69 -0.76
CA GLU A 51 4.40 51.53 -1.23
C GLU A 51 5.63 50.71 -1.66
N ALA A 52 5.84 49.56 -1.02
CA ALA A 52 6.93 48.65 -1.32
C ALA A 52 6.64 47.72 -2.51
N MET A 53 5.42 47.69 -3.06
CA MET A 53 5.05 46.85 -4.19
C MET A 53 5.40 47.55 -5.52
N THR A 54 6.23 46.88 -6.31
CA THR A 54 6.69 47.29 -7.64
C THR A 54 6.51 46.14 -8.63
N LEU A 55 6.54 46.42 -9.93
CA LEU A 55 6.51 45.35 -10.95
C LEU A 55 7.63 44.32 -10.79
N ARG A 56 8.78 44.69 -10.19
CA ARG A 56 9.93 43.80 -10.01
C ARG A 56 9.77 42.83 -8.82
N ASN A 57 8.95 43.18 -7.83
CA ASN A 57 8.75 42.39 -6.61
C ASN A 57 7.28 42.04 -6.34
N CYS A 58 6.35 42.28 -7.28
CA CYS A 58 4.94 41.95 -7.13
C CYS A 58 4.68 40.48 -6.76
N TRP A 59 5.51 39.54 -7.25
CA TRP A 59 5.50 38.13 -6.89
C TRP A 59 5.77 37.83 -5.40
N SER A 60 6.31 38.81 -4.68
CA SER A 60 6.47 38.78 -3.22
C SER A 60 5.21 39.24 -2.48
N TRP A 61 4.08 39.44 -3.15
CA TRP A 61 2.83 39.86 -2.53
C TRP A 61 1.71 38.86 -2.86
N ARG A 62 0.78 38.66 -1.93
CA ARG A 62 -0.48 37.94 -2.12
C ARG A 62 -1.64 38.92 -2.09
N PHE A 63 -2.59 38.74 -2.99
CA PHE A 63 -3.80 39.57 -3.07
C PHE A 63 -5.04 38.71 -2.81
N ASN A 64 -5.80 39.05 -1.76
CA ASN A 64 -6.99 38.31 -1.31
C ASN A 64 -8.31 38.99 -1.73
N GLY A 65 -8.27 39.89 -2.71
CA GLY A 65 -9.45 40.59 -3.24
C GLY A 65 -9.61 42.02 -2.72
N ASP A 66 -9.25 42.27 -1.46
CA ASP A 66 -9.36 43.58 -0.80
C ASP A 66 -8.05 44.07 -0.17
N SER A 67 -7.07 43.18 0.01
CA SER A 67 -5.87 43.43 0.80
C SER A 67 -4.65 42.73 0.20
N PHE A 68 -3.48 43.35 0.43
CA PHE A 68 -2.17 42.82 0.04
C PHE A 68 -1.43 42.32 1.27
N GLN A 69 -0.83 41.13 1.18
CA GLN A 69 0.00 40.53 2.22
C GLN A 69 1.37 40.17 1.65
N ASP A 70 2.45 40.38 2.40
CA ASP A 70 3.78 39.95 1.95
C ASP A 70 3.84 38.41 1.87
N ALA A 71 4.24 37.88 0.72
CA ALA A 71 4.34 36.47 0.43
C ALA A 71 5.56 35.81 1.08
N GLN A 72 6.48 36.58 1.65
CA GLN A 72 7.59 36.12 2.49
C GLN A 72 7.12 35.66 3.88
N GLU A 73 5.96 36.14 4.33
CA GLU A 73 5.31 35.63 5.52
C GLU A 73 4.25 34.60 5.08
N PRO A 74 4.42 33.28 5.34
CA PRO A 74 3.29 32.38 5.25
C PRO A 74 2.22 32.88 6.23
N PRO A 75 0.92 32.84 5.89
CA PRO A 75 -0.11 33.04 6.91
C PRO A 75 0.16 31.97 7.96
N VAL A 76 0.62 32.37 9.13
CA VAL A 76 0.89 31.45 10.24
C VAL A 76 -0.49 30.92 10.60
N PRO A 77 -0.85 29.66 10.29
CA PRO A 77 -2.05 29.10 10.85
C PRO A 77 -1.88 29.24 12.36
N GLU A 78 -2.92 29.71 13.06
CA GLU A 78 -2.81 29.90 14.51
C GLU A 78 -2.16 28.64 15.10
N PRO A 79 -1.07 28.78 15.88
CA PRO A 79 -0.25 27.64 16.29
C PRO A 79 -1.07 26.47 16.86
N GLN A 80 -2.20 26.80 17.50
CA GLN A 80 -3.17 25.85 18.03
C GLN A 80 -3.91 25.05 16.95
N GLN A 81 -4.35 25.68 15.86
CA GLN A 81 -5.05 25.02 14.74
C GLN A 81 -4.08 24.15 13.93
N ALA A 82 -2.86 24.62 13.70
CA ALA A 82 -1.81 23.86 13.03
C ALA A 82 -1.46 22.59 13.82
N LEU A 83 -1.30 22.73 15.14
CA LEU A 83 -1.06 21.60 16.04
C LEU A 83 -2.22 20.60 16.04
N LEU A 84 -3.46 21.09 16.01
CA LEU A 84 -4.66 20.24 16.02
C LEU A 84 -4.79 19.44 14.72
N ALA A 85 -4.54 20.07 13.58
CA ALA A 85 -4.50 19.39 12.29
C ALA A 85 -3.37 18.34 12.22
N ALA A 86 -2.17 18.66 12.74
CA ALA A 86 -1.06 17.72 12.80
C ALA A 86 -1.38 16.50 13.67
N ASN A 87 -1.98 16.71 14.86
CA ASN A 87 -2.37 15.62 15.75
C ASN A 87 -3.51 14.75 15.19
N ARG A 88 -4.50 15.34 14.52
CA ARG A 88 -5.51 14.57 13.76
C ARG A 88 -4.87 13.68 12.70
N SER A 89 -3.90 14.21 11.94
CA SER A 89 -3.20 13.44 10.91
C SER A 89 -2.39 12.28 11.51
N ALA A 90 -1.64 12.54 12.59
CA ALA A 90 -0.87 11.52 13.29
C ALA A 90 -1.77 10.41 13.85
N LEU A 91 -2.93 10.77 14.42
CA LEU A 91 -3.88 9.82 14.97
C LEU A 91 -4.57 8.98 13.87
N ARG A 92 -4.88 9.57 12.71
CA ARG A 92 -5.36 8.81 11.53
C ARG A 92 -4.32 7.82 11.02
N TYR A 93 -3.05 8.21 11.00
CA TYR A 93 -1.96 7.30 10.64
C TYR A 93 -1.88 6.13 11.62
N LEU A 94 -1.90 6.41 12.93
CA LEU A 94 -1.89 5.38 13.98
C LEU A 94 -3.08 4.42 13.88
N LEU A 95 -4.28 4.96 13.64
CA LEU A 95 -5.50 4.17 13.41
C LEU A 95 -5.31 3.23 12.21
N ARG A 96 -4.81 3.74 11.08
CA ARG A 96 -4.55 2.94 9.88
C ARG A 96 -3.55 1.82 10.16
N GLU A 97 -2.44 2.11 10.84
CA GLU A 97 -1.46 1.08 11.20
C GLU A 97 -2.07 0.00 12.09
N LYS A 98 -2.90 0.39 13.06
CA LYS A 98 -3.56 -0.53 13.98
C LYS A 98 -4.56 -1.44 13.27
N ILE A 99 -5.44 -0.87 12.44
CA ILE A 99 -6.39 -1.63 11.62
C ILE A 99 -5.67 -2.59 10.66
N ASN A 100 -4.59 -2.13 10.02
CA ASN A 100 -3.79 -3.01 9.15
C ASN A 100 -3.16 -4.16 9.93
N ARG A 101 -2.67 -3.91 11.14
CA ARG A 101 -2.13 -4.95 12.03
C ARG A 101 -3.21 -5.97 12.40
N TRP A 102 -4.42 -5.53 12.73
CA TRP A 102 -5.55 -6.41 13.04
C TRP A 102 -5.93 -7.32 11.87
N ARG A 103 -5.90 -6.78 10.64
CA ARG A 103 -6.22 -7.51 9.41
C ARG A 103 -5.08 -8.38 8.89
N THR A 104 -3.84 -8.15 9.34
CA THR A 104 -2.65 -8.85 8.84
C THR A 104 -2.75 -10.38 8.92
N PRO A 105 -3.28 -11.01 9.99
CA PRO A 105 -3.37 -12.47 10.07
C PRO A 105 -4.30 -13.12 9.04
N THR A 106 -5.24 -12.36 8.48
CA THR A 106 -6.26 -12.86 7.53
C THR A 106 -6.08 -12.30 6.12
N ALA A 107 -5.13 -11.39 5.92
CA ALA A 107 -4.81 -10.82 4.63
C ALA A 107 -4.14 -11.86 3.71
N ALA A 108 -4.44 -11.79 2.41
CA ALA A 108 -3.71 -12.52 1.40
C ALA A 108 -2.22 -12.12 1.39
N ASN A 109 -1.34 -13.13 1.34
CA ASN A 109 0.12 -12.93 1.37
C ASN A 109 0.76 -12.93 -0.04
N CYS A 110 -0.05 -12.92 -1.10
CA CYS A 110 0.42 -12.82 -2.48
C CYS A 110 -0.49 -11.87 -3.26
N TYR A 111 0.04 -11.32 -4.36
CA TYR A 111 -0.63 -10.28 -5.14
C TYR A 111 -2.02 -10.72 -5.65
N LEU A 112 -2.12 -11.94 -6.19
CA LEU A 112 -3.39 -12.56 -6.58
C LEU A 112 -4.05 -13.37 -5.46
N GLY A 113 -3.58 -13.22 -4.23
CA GLY A 113 -4.03 -14.07 -3.13
C GLY A 113 -5.49 -13.85 -2.76
N GLU A 114 -6.04 -12.65 -3.01
CA GLU A 114 -7.47 -12.39 -2.83
C GLU A 114 -8.32 -13.12 -3.86
N MET A 115 -7.87 -13.17 -5.13
CA MET A 115 -8.54 -13.94 -6.18
C MET A 115 -8.46 -15.43 -5.89
N LEU A 116 -7.26 -15.93 -5.57
CA LEU A 116 -7.07 -17.34 -5.19
C LEU A 116 -7.83 -17.72 -3.92
N TRP A 117 -8.00 -16.78 -2.98
CA TRP A 117 -8.83 -16.98 -1.80
C TRP A 117 -10.30 -17.13 -2.18
N ALA A 118 -10.81 -16.27 -3.05
CA ALA A 118 -12.18 -16.35 -3.56
C ALA A 118 -12.42 -17.69 -4.29
N ASP A 119 -11.49 -18.11 -5.16
CA ASP A 119 -11.60 -19.38 -5.88
C ASP A 119 -11.57 -20.59 -4.93
N LYS A 120 -10.69 -20.57 -3.91
CA LYS A 120 -10.64 -21.60 -2.86
C LYS A 120 -11.94 -21.68 -2.07
N LEU A 121 -12.51 -20.53 -1.71
CA LEU A 121 -13.77 -20.45 -0.99
C LEU A 121 -14.92 -20.98 -1.84
N GLU A 122 -14.93 -20.68 -3.13
CA GLU A 122 -15.94 -21.17 -4.06
C GLU A 122 -15.83 -22.68 -4.28
N GLU A 123 -14.62 -23.23 -4.43
CA GLU A 123 -14.40 -24.67 -4.43
C GLU A 123 -14.88 -25.33 -3.13
N ALA A 124 -14.58 -24.73 -1.97
CA ALA A 124 -15.03 -25.23 -0.66
C ALA A 124 -16.56 -25.27 -0.52
N ARG A 125 -17.24 -24.21 -0.96
CA ARG A 125 -18.71 -24.14 -0.98
C ARG A 125 -19.32 -25.17 -1.92
N ARG A 126 -18.79 -25.29 -3.14
CA ARG A 126 -19.26 -26.29 -4.12
C ARG A 126 -19.05 -27.71 -3.62
N HIS A 127 -17.89 -28.01 -3.03
CA HIS A 127 -17.62 -29.33 -2.44
C HIS A 127 -18.59 -29.64 -1.29
N ALA A 128 -18.88 -28.68 -0.41
CA ALA A 128 -19.84 -28.85 0.68
C ALA A 128 -21.28 -29.05 0.19
N ALA A 129 -21.66 -28.44 -0.95
CA ALA A 129 -22.99 -28.57 -1.52
C ALA A 129 -23.18 -29.83 -2.39
N ALA A 130 -22.14 -30.30 -3.08
CA ALA A 130 -22.24 -31.31 -4.15
C ALA A 130 -21.85 -32.74 -3.76
N ALA A 131 -21.69 -33.06 -2.47
CA ALA A 131 -21.35 -34.42 -1.99
C ALA A 131 -20.19 -35.13 -2.74
N GLY A 132 -19.21 -34.36 -3.26
CA GLY A 132 -17.98 -34.88 -3.85
C GLY A 132 -17.91 -34.98 -5.37
N GLU A 133 -18.96 -34.63 -6.13
CA GLU A 133 -18.91 -34.64 -7.60
C GLU A 133 -18.34 -33.31 -8.14
N GLY A 134 -17.04 -33.28 -8.43
CA GLY A 134 -16.40 -32.13 -9.06
C GLY A 134 -14.88 -32.19 -9.05
N ARG A 135 -14.26 -31.50 -10.02
CA ARG A 135 -12.80 -31.28 -10.02
C ARG A 135 -12.49 -30.01 -9.24
N PHE A 136 -11.94 -30.17 -8.04
CA PHE A 136 -11.57 -29.08 -7.13
C PHE A 136 -10.05 -28.95 -7.02
N VAL A 137 -9.42 -28.25 -7.97
CA VAL A 137 -7.96 -28.27 -8.14
C VAL A 137 -7.25 -27.60 -6.94
N LEU A 138 -7.81 -26.51 -6.42
CA LEU A 138 -7.21 -25.76 -5.32
C LEU A 138 -7.45 -26.45 -3.97
N LEU A 139 -8.60 -27.07 -3.77
CA LEU A 139 -8.85 -27.93 -2.61
C LEU A 139 -7.99 -29.18 -2.61
N GLN A 140 -7.83 -29.85 -3.76
CA GLN A 140 -6.98 -31.04 -3.88
C GLN A 140 -5.52 -30.71 -3.56
N SER A 141 -5.01 -29.58 -4.05
CA SER A 141 -3.65 -29.15 -3.72
C SER A 141 -3.49 -28.82 -2.23
N LEU A 142 -4.47 -28.15 -1.61
CA LEU A 142 -4.46 -27.89 -0.17
C LEU A 142 -4.51 -29.18 0.66
N ALA A 143 -5.39 -30.12 0.29
CA ALA A 143 -5.56 -31.41 0.95
C ALA A 143 -4.27 -32.23 0.88
N ALA A 144 -3.66 -32.31 -0.31
CA ALA A 144 -2.38 -32.99 -0.52
C ALA A 144 -1.24 -32.34 0.28
N ALA A 145 -1.14 -31.01 0.28
CA ALA A 145 -0.10 -30.28 1.01
C ALA A 145 -0.20 -30.47 2.53
N ARG A 146 -1.42 -30.66 3.06
CA ARG A 146 -1.66 -30.85 4.50
C ARG A 146 -1.84 -32.30 4.94
N GLY A 147 -1.90 -33.25 4.00
CA GLY A 147 -2.15 -34.65 4.29
C GLY A 147 -3.54 -34.91 4.90
N ILE A 148 -4.54 -34.12 4.50
CA ILE A 148 -5.92 -34.17 5.02
C ILE A 148 -6.92 -34.55 3.92
N GLY A 149 -8.14 -34.92 4.33
CA GLY A 149 -9.22 -35.19 3.39
C GLY A 149 -9.75 -33.92 2.70
N LEU A 150 -10.38 -34.07 1.53
CA LEU A 150 -11.02 -32.97 0.80
C LEU A 150 -12.11 -32.27 1.61
N ALA A 151 -12.92 -33.04 2.36
CA ALA A 151 -13.94 -32.50 3.25
C ALA A 151 -13.32 -31.63 4.36
N GLU A 152 -12.25 -32.10 5.00
CA GLU A 152 -11.53 -31.36 6.04
C GLU A 152 -10.86 -30.10 5.47
N ALA A 153 -10.30 -30.16 4.26
CA ALA A 153 -9.75 -29.00 3.58
C ALA A 153 -10.83 -27.93 3.29
N ALA A 154 -12.03 -28.35 2.87
CA ALA A 154 -13.16 -27.45 2.64
C ALA A 154 -13.64 -26.80 3.95
N GLU A 155 -13.79 -27.58 5.03
CA GLU A 155 -14.15 -27.06 6.35
C GLU A 155 -13.15 -26.03 6.87
N LEU A 156 -11.84 -26.27 6.69
CA LEU A 156 -10.80 -25.33 7.07
C LEU A 156 -10.91 -23.99 6.34
N ILE A 157 -11.20 -24.00 5.03
CA ILE A 157 -11.37 -22.76 4.25
C ILE A 157 -12.63 -22.03 4.70
N LEU A 158 -13.75 -22.74 4.89
CA LEU A 158 -15.01 -22.13 5.34
C LEU A 158 -14.86 -21.48 6.72
N ALA A 159 -14.23 -22.19 7.67
CA ALA A 159 -13.95 -21.66 9.01
C ALA A 159 -13.00 -20.45 8.97
N ALA A 160 -11.98 -20.50 8.13
CA ALA A 160 -11.06 -19.38 7.94
C ALA A 160 -11.75 -18.17 7.27
N SER A 161 -12.70 -18.39 6.35
CA SER A 161 -13.50 -17.34 5.73
C SER A 161 -14.40 -16.65 6.76
N ALA A 162 -15.12 -17.41 7.59
CA ALA A 162 -15.97 -16.87 8.64
C ALA A 162 -15.14 -16.03 9.65
N ARG A 163 -13.96 -16.52 10.03
CA ARG A 163 -13.03 -15.77 10.88
C ARG A 163 -12.56 -14.47 10.22
N ARG A 164 -12.21 -14.53 8.94
CA ARG A 164 -11.77 -13.36 8.17
C ARG A 164 -12.86 -12.30 8.11
N GLU A 165 -14.09 -12.70 7.82
CA GLU A 165 -15.25 -11.82 7.75
C GLU A 165 -15.52 -11.14 9.11
N ALA A 166 -15.48 -11.90 10.21
CA ALA A 166 -15.62 -11.35 11.56
C ALA A 166 -14.57 -10.26 11.86
N VAL A 167 -13.29 -10.52 11.56
CA VAL A 167 -12.21 -9.54 11.75
C VAL A 167 -12.40 -8.31 10.87
N LEU A 168 -12.85 -8.47 9.63
CA LEU A 168 -13.12 -7.34 8.73
C LEU A 168 -14.26 -6.47 9.26
N HIS A 169 -15.38 -7.06 9.69
CA HIS A 169 -16.49 -6.31 10.28
C HIS A 169 -16.09 -5.57 11.56
N GLU A 170 -15.42 -6.25 12.49
CA GLU A 170 -14.98 -5.65 13.75
C GLU A 170 -14.01 -4.50 13.51
N SER A 171 -12.98 -4.72 12.67
CA SER A 171 -11.99 -3.70 12.35
C SER A 171 -12.58 -2.51 11.58
N GLU A 172 -13.58 -2.74 10.73
CA GLU A 172 -14.26 -1.65 10.01
C GLU A 172 -15.13 -0.82 10.96
N ALA A 173 -15.89 -1.45 11.86
CA ALA A 173 -16.67 -0.73 12.87
C ALA A 173 -15.79 0.16 13.76
N VAL A 174 -14.61 -0.34 14.16
CA VAL A 174 -13.61 0.43 14.91
C VAL A 174 -13.05 1.58 14.06
N ARG A 175 -12.71 1.32 12.80
CA ARG A 175 -12.19 2.35 11.89
C ARG A 175 -13.16 3.52 11.75
N GLU A 176 -14.42 3.25 11.45
CA GLU A 176 -15.44 4.28 11.25
C GLU A 176 -15.70 5.09 12.52
N ARG A 177 -15.83 4.41 13.67
CA ARG A 177 -16.01 5.06 14.97
C ARG A 177 -14.87 6.04 15.27
N PHE A 178 -13.61 5.62 15.13
CA PHE A 178 -12.47 6.51 15.41
C PHE A 178 -12.27 7.56 14.34
N ALA A 179 -12.50 7.25 13.05
CA ALA A 179 -12.40 8.24 11.98
C ALA A 179 -13.35 9.41 12.23
N HIS A 180 -14.60 9.10 12.59
CA HIS A 180 -15.59 10.11 12.97
C HIS A 180 -15.19 10.88 14.24
N ALA A 181 -14.76 10.18 15.29
CA ALA A 181 -14.35 10.83 16.55
C ALA A 181 -13.14 11.77 16.37
N ILE A 182 -12.16 11.39 15.54
CA ILE A 182 -10.98 12.22 15.23
C ILE A 182 -11.39 13.51 14.49
N GLU A 183 -12.38 13.40 13.61
CA GLU A 183 -12.88 14.54 12.83
C GLU A 183 -13.68 15.52 13.70
N GLN A 184 -14.50 14.99 14.62
CA GLN A 184 -15.30 15.80 15.55
C GLN A 184 -14.50 16.37 16.73
N ALA A 185 -13.31 15.85 17.03
CA ALA A 185 -12.48 16.32 18.14
C ALA A 185 -12.02 17.78 17.92
N ASP A 186 -12.51 18.70 18.73
CA ASP A 186 -12.29 20.16 18.67
C ASP A 186 -11.12 20.65 19.53
N SER A 187 -10.51 19.76 20.32
CA SER A 187 -9.45 20.09 21.27
C SER A 187 -8.31 19.07 21.27
N GLN A 188 -7.14 19.51 21.76
CA GLN A 188 -5.97 18.64 21.93
C GLN A 188 -6.21 17.54 22.96
N GLU A 189 -6.94 17.86 24.04
CA GLU A 189 -7.27 16.92 25.11
C GLU A 189 -8.15 15.78 24.58
N ALA A 190 -9.17 16.10 23.78
CA ALA A 190 -9.99 15.08 23.11
C ALA A 190 -9.17 14.17 22.19
N LEU A 191 -8.22 14.73 21.42
CA LEU A 191 -7.33 13.92 20.57
C LEU A 191 -6.38 13.02 21.39
N MET A 192 -5.90 13.50 22.54
CA MET A 192 -5.03 12.70 23.42
C MET A 192 -5.81 11.57 24.11
N ALA A 193 -7.06 11.82 24.54
CA ALA A 193 -7.95 10.79 25.05
C ALA A 193 -8.21 9.71 23.99
N LEU A 194 -8.56 10.11 22.76
CA LEU A 194 -8.74 9.17 21.64
C LEU A 194 -7.48 8.38 21.31
N ARG A 195 -6.29 9.00 21.45
CA ARG A 195 -5.02 8.30 21.29
C ARG A 195 -4.82 7.24 22.38
N GLN A 196 -5.12 7.56 23.63
CA GLN A 196 -5.01 6.62 24.73
C GLN A 196 -5.97 5.44 24.55
N ASP A 197 -7.25 5.72 24.25
CA ASP A 197 -8.25 4.70 23.94
C ASP A 197 -7.81 3.80 22.79
N LEU A 198 -7.25 4.40 21.74
CA LEU A 198 -6.72 3.65 20.61
C LEU A 198 -5.53 2.80 21.01
N MET A 199 -4.66 3.22 21.94
CA MET A 199 -3.51 2.43 22.40
C MET A 199 -3.95 1.28 23.32
N ASP A 200 -4.87 1.53 24.24
CA ASP A 200 -5.36 0.58 25.25
C ASP A 200 -6.21 -0.54 24.64
N MET A 201 -6.72 -0.34 23.42
CA MET A 201 -7.43 -1.35 22.67
C MET A 201 -6.52 -2.51 22.25
N VAL A 202 -6.35 -3.53 23.09
CA VAL A 202 -5.54 -4.71 22.75
C VAL A 202 -6.38 -5.73 21.99
N HIS A 203 -6.11 -5.92 20.70
CA HIS A 203 -6.69 -7.05 19.96
C HIS A 203 -5.86 -8.33 20.24
N PRO A 204 -6.46 -9.53 20.29
CA PRO A 204 -5.71 -10.79 20.45
C PRO A 204 -4.66 -11.07 19.35
N HIS A 205 -4.60 -10.24 18.32
CA HIS A 205 -3.62 -10.31 17.23
C HIS A 205 -2.57 -9.19 17.28
N ASP A 206 -2.66 -8.27 18.27
CA ASP A 206 -1.69 -7.21 18.54
C ASP A 206 -0.52 -7.68 19.42
N ALA A 207 -0.30 -8.99 19.55
CA ALA A 207 0.77 -9.51 20.40
C ALA A 207 2.09 -8.77 20.09
N PRO A 208 2.72 -8.15 21.10
CA PRO A 208 3.92 -7.37 20.87
C PRO A 208 4.97 -8.26 20.22
N ARG A 209 5.81 -7.66 19.36
CA ARG A 209 7.10 -8.25 18.96
C ARG A 209 7.98 -8.33 20.22
N THR A 210 7.66 -9.21 21.16
CA THR A 210 8.56 -9.57 22.23
C THR A 210 9.68 -10.37 21.60
N ALA A 211 10.77 -9.69 21.27
CA ALA A 211 12.04 -10.35 21.10
C ALA A 211 12.29 -11.12 22.40
N MET A 212 12.43 -12.44 22.29
CA MET A 212 12.67 -13.29 23.45
C MET A 212 13.93 -12.80 24.16
N THR A 213 13.79 -12.26 25.38
CA THR A 213 14.93 -11.99 26.26
C THR A 213 15.44 -13.35 26.74
N ILE A 214 16.27 -13.98 25.93
CA ILE A 214 16.98 -15.20 26.32
C ILE A 214 17.91 -14.79 27.46
N ASN A 215 17.59 -15.20 28.69
CA ASN A 215 18.54 -15.08 29.79
C ASN A 215 19.69 -16.08 29.51
N PRO A 216 20.92 -15.59 29.24
CA PRO A 216 22.04 -16.46 28.87
C PRO A 216 22.54 -17.33 30.03
N MET A 217 22.05 -17.11 31.26
CA MET A 217 22.55 -17.75 32.48
C MET A 217 21.75 -18.98 32.91
N THR A 218 20.61 -19.28 32.27
CA THR A 218 19.81 -20.48 32.57
C THR A 218 20.04 -21.56 31.52
N PRO A 219 20.52 -22.77 31.90
CA PRO A 219 20.60 -23.90 30.98
C PRO A 219 19.24 -24.14 30.35
N GLN A 220 19.12 -24.01 29.03
CA GLN A 220 17.86 -24.25 28.34
C GLN A 220 17.67 -25.73 28.08
N GLU A 221 16.53 -26.27 28.49
CA GLU A 221 16.09 -27.61 28.12
C GLU A 221 15.46 -27.56 26.72
N TRP A 222 16.26 -27.87 25.69
CA TRP A 222 15.87 -27.73 24.27
C TRP A 222 14.69 -28.62 23.84
N THR A 223 14.41 -29.68 24.58
CA THR A 223 13.34 -30.65 24.31
C THR A 223 12.08 -30.38 25.11
N ARG A 224 12.12 -29.46 26.08
CA ARG A 224 10.95 -29.12 26.88
C ARG A 224 9.92 -28.39 26.02
N PRO A 225 8.61 -28.75 26.12
CA PRO A 225 7.56 -28.01 25.43
C PRO A 225 7.56 -26.53 25.82
N LEU A 226 7.39 -25.66 24.83
CA LEU A 226 7.24 -24.23 25.04
C LEU A 226 5.94 -23.93 25.80
N ALA A 227 5.95 -22.88 26.63
CA ALA A 227 4.70 -22.40 27.22
C ALA A 227 3.72 -22.00 26.10
N PRO A 228 2.41 -22.25 26.21
CA PRO A 228 1.45 -22.00 25.12
C PRO A 228 1.48 -20.56 24.58
N GLN A 229 1.67 -19.58 25.47
CA GLN A 229 1.80 -18.17 25.09
C GLN A 229 3.09 -17.90 24.29
N GLN A 230 4.22 -18.50 24.70
CA GLN A 230 5.49 -18.40 23.99
C GLN A 230 5.39 -19.06 22.62
N LEU A 231 4.77 -20.24 22.54
CA LEU A 231 4.56 -20.96 21.29
C LEU A 231 3.76 -20.11 20.28
N LEU A 232 2.67 -19.47 20.74
CA LEU A 232 1.84 -18.60 19.91
C LEU A 232 2.63 -17.41 19.35
N GLN A 233 3.41 -16.73 20.20
CA GLN A 233 4.25 -15.60 19.79
C GLN A 233 5.30 -16.02 18.77
N GLU A 234 5.95 -17.16 18.99
CA GLU A 234 6.98 -17.67 18.09
C GLU A 234 6.41 -18.11 16.73
N VAL A 235 5.23 -18.73 16.71
CA VAL A 235 4.52 -19.04 15.47
C VAL A 235 4.24 -17.78 14.65
N GLN A 236 3.76 -16.71 15.28
CA GLN A 236 3.49 -15.43 14.60
C GLN A 236 4.78 -14.77 14.08
N ARG A 237 5.84 -14.77 14.91
CA ARG A 237 7.16 -14.23 14.56
C ARG A 237 7.74 -14.96 13.35
N LEU A 238 7.74 -16.29 13.36
CA LEU A 238 8.29 -17.13 12.29
C LEU A 238 7.51 -16.98 10.98
N ARG A 239 6.18 -16.94 11.02
CA ARG A 239 5.35 -16.67 9.83
C ARG A 239 5.67 -15.32 9.20
N THR A 240 5.85 -14.30 10.04
CA THR A 240 6.23 -12.96 9.56
C THR A 240 7.62 -12.99 8.90
N GLN A 241 8.59 -13.68 9.50
CA GLN A 241 9.94 -13.83 8.94
C GLN A 241 9.93 -14.61 7.63
N LEU A 242 9.19 -15.71 7.56
CA LEU A 242 9.02 -16.51 6.34
C LEU A 242 8.46 -15.66 5.19
N ARG A 243 7.41 -14.88 5.46
CA ARG A 243 6.83 -13.96 4.48
C ARG A 243 7.86 -12.97 3.94
N LEU A 244 8.58 -12.28 4.84
CA LEU A 244 9.60 -11.30 4.44
C LEU A 244 10.71 -11.95 3.60
N ALA A 245 11.16 -13.15 3.97
CA ALA A 245 12.18 -13.88 3.22
C ALA A 245 11.70 -14.27 1.81
N ILE A 246 10.46 -14.73 1.66
CA ILE A 246 9.87 -15.08 0.36
C ILE A 246 9.65 -13.84 -0.50
N ASP A 247 9.12 -12.77 0.08
CA ASP A 247 8.91 -11.51 -0.64
C ASP A 247 10.24 -10.95 -1.16
N GLN A 248 11.29 -11.03 -0.35
CA GLN A 248 12.64 -10.62 -0.76
C GLN A 248 13.16 -11.49 -1.91
N LEU A 249 13.02 -12.82 -1.82
CA LEU A 249 13.43 -13.74 -2.89
C LEU A 249 12.70 -13.45 -4.21
N ARG A 250 11.39 -13.21 -4.14
CA ARG A 250 10.56 -12.88 -5.31
C ARG A 250 10.93 -11.54 -5.93
N ARG A 251 11.27 -10.54 -5.12
CA ARG A 251 11.73 -9.23 -5.61
C ARG A 251 13.01 -9.34 -6.43
N GLN A 252 13.92 -10.25 -6.07
CA GLN A 252 15.16 -10.46 -6.83
C GLN A 252 14.94 -11.12 -8.18
N GLY A 253 14.05 -12.11 -8.26
CA GLY A 253 13.64 -12.68 -9.55
C GLY A 253 12.85 -11.69 -10.42
N SER A 254 12.25 -10.68 -9.80
CA SER A 254 11.39 -9.68 -10.43
C SER A 254 12.14 -8.38 -10.75
N VAL A 255 13.27 -8.46 -11.48
CA VAL A 255 13.93 -7.26 -12.00
C VAL A 255 12.99 -6.56 -12.99
N GLY A 256 12.24 -5.56 -12.51
CA GLY A 256 11.44 -4.64 -13.33
C GLY A 256 9.94 -4.97 -13.52
N CYS A 257 9.41 -6.05 -12.93
CA CYS A 257 8.00 -6.46 -13.16
C CYS A 257 7.00 -6.04 -12.07
N LEU A 258 7.43 -5.52 -10.93
CA LEU A 258 6.53 -5.24 -9.80
C LEU A 258 5.58 -4.05 -10.01
N PHE A 259 5.77 -3.25 -11.06
CA PHE A 259 4.96 -2.04 -11.26
C PHE A 259 3.90 -2.14 -12.35
N ASP A 260 3.74 -3.26 -13.06
CA ASP A 260 2.59 -3.40 -13.96
C ASP A 260 2.33 -4.87 -14.36
N GLU A 261 1.80 -5.66 -13.42
CA GLU A 261 1.48 -7.09 -13.64
C GLU A 261 0.48 -7.29 -14.80
N THR A 262 -0.43 -6.35 -14.98
CA THR A 262 -1.36 -6.28 -16.13
C THR A 262 -0.59 -6.13 -17.45
N LEU A 263 0.46 -5.30 -17.48
CA LEU A 263 1.31 -5.12 -18.64
C LEU A 263 2.17 -6.34 -18.93
N ALA A 264 2.68 -7.01 -17.89
CA ALA A 264 3.43 -8.25 -18.03
C ALA A 264 2.55 -9.38 -18.59
N ALA A 265 1.32 -9.53 -18.06
CA ALA A 265 0.33 -10.47 -18.58
C ALA A 265 -0.08 -10.16 -20.02
N ALA A 266 -0.30 -8.88 -20.34
CA ALA A 266 -0.59 -8.41 -21.69
C ALA A 266 0.57 -8.74 -22.67
N ARG A 267 1.81 -8.46 -22.29
CA ARG A 267 3.00 -8.80 -23.08
C ARG A 267 3.13 -10.31 -23.30
N LEU A 268 2.90 -11.10 -22.26
CA LEU A 268 2.93 -12.56 -22.36
C LEU A 268 1.84 -13.07 -23.30
N HIS A 269 0.62 -12.53 -23.20
CA HIS A 269 -0.48 -12.90 -24.09
C HIS A 269 -0.14 -12.64 -25.56
N ALA A 270 0.29 -11.41 -25.88
CA ALA A 270 0.74 -11.06 -27.24
C ALA A 270 1.93 -11.91 -27.70
N ALA A 271 2.88 -12.22 -26.81
CA ALA A 271 4.01 -13.07 -27.14
C ALA A 271 3.57 -14.49 -27.51
N LEU A 272 2.62 -15.07 -26.78
CA LEU A 272 2.06 -16.39 -27.07
C LEU A 272 1.29 -16.40 -28.40
N GLU A 273 0.50 -15.37 -28.68
CA GLU A 273 -0.22 -15.27 -29.96
C GLU A 273 0.74 -15.17 -31.15
N LEU A 274 1.77 -14.33 -31.02
CA LEU A 274 2.79 -14.15 -32.07
C LEU A 274 3.60 -15.44 -32.29
N LEU A 275 3.97 -16.15 -31.22
CA LEU A 275 4.66 -17.44 -31.32
C LEU A 275 3.76 -18.55 -31.89
N ALA A 276 2.44 -18.44 -31.75
CA ALA A 276 1.46 -19.32 -32.37
C ALA A 276 1.21 -18.99 -33.86
N GLY A 277 1.90 -17.99 -34.42
CA GLY A 277 1.78 -17.59 -35.83
C GLY A 277 0.57 -16.70 -36.13
N ARG A 278 -0.07 -16.12 -35.12
CA ARG A 278 -1.14 -15.14 -35.32
C ARG A 278 -0.56 -13.79 -35.72
N ALA A 279 -1.25 -13.10 -36.63
CA ALA A 279 -0.85 -11.76 -37.05
C ALA A 279 -1.07 -10.74 -35.92
N PRO A 280 -0.20 -9.73 -35.77
CA PRO A 280 -0.37 -8.70 -34.76
C PRO A 280 -1.67 -7.92 -34.99
N SER A 281 -2.58 -7.93 -34.02
CA SER A 281 -3.92 -7.34 -34.14
C SER A 281 -4.00 -5.83 -33.84
N GLY A 282 -2.86 -5.17 -33.63
CA GLY A 282 -2.79 -3.75 -33.24
C GLY A 282 -3.35 -3.45 -31.84
N SER A 283 -3.69 -4.50 -31.09
CA SER A 283 -4.23 -4.45 -29.73
C SER A 283 -3.25 -3.83 -28.72
N MET A 284 -3.74 -3.45 -27.54
CA MET A 284 -2.88 -2.90 -26.48
C MET A 284 -1.76 -3.86 -26.07
N GLU A 285 -2.06 -5.16 -26.05
CA GLU A 285 -1.12 -6.24 -25.73
C GLU A 285 0.03 -6.27 -26.75
N HIS A 286 -0.29 -6.22 -28.04
CA HIS A 286 0.71 -6.20 -29.12
C HIS A 286 1.54 -4.91 -29.09
N ARG A 287 0.94 -3.77 -28.77
CA ARG A 287 1.67 -2.50 -28.59
C ARG A 287 2.62 -2.57 -27.40
N ALA A 288 2.21 -3.17 -26.29
CA ALA A 288 3.05 -3.34 -25.11
C ALA A 288 4.26 -4.25 -25.39
N LEU A 289 4.08 -5.30 -26.20
CA LEU A 289 5.17 -6.16 -26.65
C LEU A 289 6.09 -5.45 -27.64
N ALA A 290 5.55 -4.68 -28.59
CA ALA A 290 6.32 -3.91 -29.55
C ALA A 290 7.17 -2.82 -28.87
N GLN A 291 6.61 -2.12 -27.87
CA GLN A 291 7.36 -1.17 -27.04
C GLN A 291 8.49 -1.86 -26.28
N PHE A 292 8.24 -3.05 -25.73
CA PHE A 292 9.26 -3.84 -25.05
C PHE A 292 10.40 -4.26 -26.00
N ALA A 293 10.05 -4.68 -27.23
CA ALA A 293 11.00 -5.04 -28.27
C ALA A 293 11.85 -3.83 -28.69
N ALA A 294 11.21 -2.70 -28.97
CA ALA A 294 11.87 -1.45 -29.36
C ALA A 294 12.81 -0.91 -28.27
N ALA A 295 12.39 -0.96 -26.99
CA ALA A 295 13.20 -0.51 -25.87
C ALA A 295 14.48 -1.35 -25.64
N ARG A 296 14.56 -2.55 -26.24
CA ARG A 296 15.70 -3.46 -26.14
C ARG A 296 16.43 -3.69 -27.46
N ASP A 297 16.01 -2.99 -28.51
CA ASP A 297 16.52 -3.17 -29.87
C ASP A 297 16.47 -4.64 -30.35
N LEU A 298 15.37 -5.33 -30.01
CA LEU A 298 15.15 -6.73 -30.37
C LEU A 298 14.08 -6.84 -31.46
N PRO A 299 14.21 -7.80 -32.39
CA PRO A 299 13.11 -8.12 -33.29
C PRO A 299 11.92 -8.68 -32.49
N LEU A 300 10.70 -8.37 -32.94
CA LEU A 300 9.47 -8.67 -32.20
C LEU A 300 9.34 -10.15 -31.81
N GLN A 301 9.83 -11.05 -32.66
CA GLN A 301 9.78 -12.49 -32.43
C GLN A 301 10.79 -12.97 -31.37
N GLU A 302 11.97 -12.35 -31.27
CA GLU A 302 12.92 -12.63 -30.19
C GLU A 302 12.44 -12.03 -28.87
N ALA A 303 11.86 -10.83 -28.90
CA ALA A 303 11.21 -10.24 -27.75
C ALA A 303 10.09 -11.14 -27.20
N ALA A 304 9.27 -11.73 -28.07
CA ALA A 304 8.24 -12.69 -27.67
C ALA A 304 8.82 -13.94 -26.99
N ARG A 305 9.90 -14.52 -27.53
CA ARG A 305 10.60 -15.66 -26.90
C ARG A 305 11.18 -15.28 -25.54
N LEU A 306 11.77 -14.10 -25.43
CA LEU A 306 12.35 -13.59 -24.19
C LEU A 306 11.28 -13.39 -23.11
N VAL A 307 10.16 -12.75 -23.44
CA VAL A 307 9.03 -12.57 -22.52
C VAL A 307 8.46 -13.92 -22.06
N LYS A 308 8.30 -14.89 -22.98
CA LYS A 308 7.85 -16.24 -22.62
C LYS A 308 8.83 -16.92 -21.66
N ALA A 309 10.13 -16.89 -21.95
CA ALA A 309 11.15 -17.48 -21.09
C ALA A 309 11.20 -16.83 -19.70
N GLN A 310 11.06 -15.50 -19.63
CA GLN A 310 10.98 -14.76 -18.37
C GLN A 310 9.73 -15.15 -17.56
N ALA A 311 8.58 -15.33 -18.22
CA ALA A 311 7.35 -15.77 -17.57
C ALA A 311 7.46 -17.21 -17.05
N GLU A 312 8.08 -18.12 -17.80
CA GLU A 312 8.33 -19.50 -17.36
C GLU A 312 9.26 -19.55 -16.14
N GLN A 313 10.36 -18.79 -16.16
CA GLN A 313 11.26 -18.67 -15.02
C GLN A 313 10.56 -18.07 -13.78
N MET A 314 9.73 -17.04 -13.99
CA MET A 314 8.95 -16.44 -12.91
C MET A 314 7.94 -17.42 -12.33
N GLN A 315 7.24 -18.18 -13.19
CA GLN A 315 6.27 -19.19 -12.77
C GLN A 315 6.95 -20.29 -11.95
N GLU A 316 8.11 -20.79 -12.39
CA GLU A 316 8.90 -21.76 -11.63
C GLU A 316 9.35 -21.21 -10.27
N LEU A 317 9.81 -19.95 -10.23
CA LEU A 317 10.16 -19.28 -8.98
C LEU A 317 8.94 -19.14 -8.05
N LEU A 318 7.78 -18.75 -8.58
CA LEU A 318 6.56 -18.63 -7.79
C LEU A 318 6.10 -19.97 -7.24
N LEU A 319 6.06 -21.02 -8.07
CA LEU A 319 5.68 -22.37 -7.64
C LEU A 319 6.65 -22.93 -6.60
N SER A 320 7.96 -22.80 -6.82
CA SER A 320 8.97 -23.28 -5.87
C SER A 320 8.93 -22.51 -4.53
N THR A 321 8.72 -21.20 -4.57
CA THR A 321 8.60 -20.38 -3.35
C THR A 321 7.30 -20.65 -2.60
N GLU A 322 6.18 -20.89 -3.29
CA GLU A 322 4.93 -21.31 -2.65
C GLU A 322 5.06 -22.70 -2.00
N ALA A 323 5.60 -23.68 -2.70
CA ALA A 323 5.81 -25.03 -2.17
C ALA A 323 6.68 -25.01 -0.90
N ARG A 324 7.78 -24.25 -0.94
CA ARG A 324 8.69 -24.10 0.20
C ARG A 324 8.07 -23.31 1.35
N ARG A 325 7.21 -22.33 1.06
CA ARG A 325 6.41 -21.65 2.08
C ARG A 325 5.54 -22.65 2.82
N ASP A 326 4.76 -23.43 2.08
CA ASP A 326 3.77 -24.33 2.65
C ASP A 326 4.44 -25.42 3.50
N GLU A 327 5.62 -25.91 3.07
CA GLU A 327 6.45 -26.82 3.87
C GLU A 327 6.86 -26.19 5.22
N ILE A 328 7.39 -24.96 5.20
CA ILE A 328 7.84 -24.27 6.42
C ILE A 328 6.65 -23.86 7.29
N ASP A 329 5.53 -23.41 6.71
CA ASP A 329 4.30 -23.10 7.45
C ASP A 329 3.73 -24.34 8.15
N ALA A 330 3.80 -25.50 7.50
CA ALA A 330 3.43 -26.77 8.11
C ALA A 330 4.40 -27.14 9.25
N ALA A 331 5.71 -26.90 9.09
CA ALA A 331 6.70 -27.10 10.15
C ALA A 331 6.48 -26.16 11.34
N ILE A 332 6.15 -24.88 11.10
CA ILE A 332 5.74 -23.91 12.13
C ILE A 332 4.52 -24.43 12.89
N GLY A 333 3.54 -25.00 12.19
CA GLY A 333 2.32 -25.55 12.79
C GLY A 333 2.55 -26.78 13.68
N ARG A 334 3.63 -27.54 13.45
CA ARG A 334 4.00 -28.74 14.23
C ARG A 334 5.01 -28.48 15.35
N MET A 335 5.46 -27.24 15.50
CA MET A 335 6.49 -26.87 16.47
C MET A 335 5.99 -27.05 17.91
N VAL A 336 6.78 -27.70 18.76
CA VAL A 336 6.43 -27.91 20.19
C VAL A 336 7.51 -27.39 21.13
N ASN A 337 8.78 -27.44 20.73
CA ASN A 337 9.92 -27.13 21.60
C ASN A 337 10.94 -26.17 20.91
N LEU A 338 12.00 -25.80 21.65
CA LEU A 338 13.05 -24.89 21.16
C LEU A 338 13.90 -25.48 20.02
N ARG A 339 14.06 -26.81 19.97
CA ARG A 339 14.78 -27.49 18.88
C ARG A 339 14.01 -27.36 17.56
N ASP A 340 12.70 -27.55 17.58
CA ASP A 340 11.84 -27.36 16.42
C ASP A 340 11.91 -25.90 15.92
N LEU A 341 11.86 -24.95 16.86
CA LEU A 341 12.00 -23.52 16.58
C LEU A 341 13.32 -23.21 15.87
N GLN A 342 14.44 -23.74 16.36
CA GLN A 342 15.75 -23.55 15.72
C GLN A 342 15.80 -24.15 14.31
N ALA A 343 15.20 -25.33 14.10
CA ALA A 343 15.12 -25.97 12.79
C ALA A 343 14.33 -25.10 11.79
N VAL A 344 13.18 -24.56 12.20
CA VAL A 344 12.38 -23.65 11.38
C VAL A 344 13.12 -22.34 11.11
N GLN A 345 13.77 -21.73 12.12
CA GLN A 345 14.58 -20.52 11.93
C GLN A 345 15.69 -20.75 10.90
N LYS A 346 16.37 -21.90 10.96
CA LYS A 346 17.41 -22.27 9.98
C LYS A 346 16.84 -22.43 8.57
N ALA A 347 15.65 -23.03 8.44
CA ALA A 347 14.97 -23.16 7.14
C ALA A 347 14.59 -21.80 6.54
N ILE A 348 14.08 -20.87 7.36
CA ILE A 348 13.77 -19.49 6.94
C ILE A 348 15.04 -18.73 6.56
N ALA A 349 16.10 -18.84 7.37
CA ALA A 349 17.39 -18.20 7.08
C ALA A 349 17.99 -18.70 5.76
N ALA A 350 17.83 -19.99 5.43
CA ALA A 350 18.27 -20.54 4.14
C ALA A 350 17.55 -19.88 2.95
N ILE A 351 16.28 -19.50 3.08
CA ILE A 351 15.57 -18.73 2.04
C ILE A 351 16.15 -17.32 1.94
N ALA A 352 16.40 -16.66 3.07
CA ALA A 352 16.97 -15.31 3.10
C ALA A 352 18.39 -15.24 2.48
N VAL A 353 19.18 -16.32 2.62
CA VAL A 353 20.49 -16.45 1.96
C VAL A 353 20.33 -16.56 0.44
N LEU A 354 19.38 -17.36 -0.05
CA LEU A 354 19.06 -17.42 -1.49
C LEU A 354 18.57 -16.05 -2.01
N ALA A 355 17.96 -15.27 -1.13
CA ALA A 355 17.48 -13.93 -1.38
C ALA A 355 18.54 -12.83 -1.15
N SER A 356 19.81 -13.17 -0.95
CA SER A 356 20.91 -12.19 -0.82
C SER A 356 21.74 -12.24 -2.10
N PRO A 357 21.99 -11.11 -2.78
CA PRO A 357 22.87 -11.14 -3.93
C PRO A 357 24.23 -11.63 -3.44
N ALA A 358 24.79 -12.67 -4.08
CA ALA A 358 26.16 -13.05 -3.83
C ALA A 358 27.02 -11.79 -3.95
N ALA A 359 27.68 -11.38 -2.88
CA ALA A 359 28.60 -10.26 -2.90
C ALA A 359 29.64 -10.53 -4.00
N SER A 360 29.43 -9.87 -5.15
CA SER A 360 30.24 -10.00 -6.37
C SER A 360 30.71 -8.60 -6.72
#